data_AF-A0A2W4WF34-F1
#
_entry.id   AF-A0A2W4WF34-F1
#
_cell.length_a   1.000
_cell.length_b   1.000
_cell.length_c   1.000
_cell.angle_alpha   90.00
_cell.angle_beta   90.00
_cell.angle_gamma   90.00
#
_symmetry.space_group_name_H-M   'P 1'
#
loop_
_entity.id
_entity.type
_entity.pdbx_description
1 polymer ?
#
loop_
_entity_poly.entity_id
_entity_poly.type
_entity_poly.pdbx_seq_one_letter_code
_entity_poly.pdbx_strand_id
1 'polypeptide(L)'
;MGAIATSCANRQTAQPDTTQSDATQPKVADTSTLTWDDILAQAKGTTVNWAMWGGSDNTNAYADEWVAGQLKSQYGVTLNRVPINDTVEAVNKVVGEVQAGLKTGGSIDLIWINGENFRTMKQGNLLYGPFTDKLPAMAAYNLENPAVLSDFGLPIDGYEAPYTGSYYLMVRDTAKVAEPPANFKALLTWAKANPGRFTYV
;
A
#
# COMPACT_ATOMS: atom_id res chain seq x y z
N MET A 1 8.05 5.74 3.14
CA MET A 1 7.77 4.31 3.39
C MET A 1 7.01 3.79 2.17
N GLY A 2 6.99 2.49 1.88
CA GLY A 2 5.99 1.97 0.95
C GLY A 2 4.75 1.64 1.74
N ALA A 3 3.62 2.23 1.40
CA ALA A 3 2.39 2.04 2.15
C ALA A 3 1.23 1.71 1.22
N ILE A 4 0.10 1.34 1.81
CA ILE A 4 -1.10 1.01 1.07
C ILE A 4 -2.21 1.96 1.48
N ALA A 5 -2.86 2.54 0.48
CA ALA A 5 -4.06 3.35 0.60
C ALA A 5 -5.19 2.77 -0.22
N THR A 6 -6.41 2.88 0.28
CA THR A 6 -7.63 2.42 -0.41
C THR A 6 -8.30 3.62 -1.07
N SER A 7 -8.75 3.48 -2.33
CA SER A 7 -9.46 4.55 -3.01
C SER A 7 -10.91 4.67 -2.48
N CYS A 8 -11.45 5.89 -2.43
CA CYS A 8 -12.84 6.09 -2.03
C CYS A 8 -13.87 5.58 -3.06
N ALA A 9 -13.44 5.21 -4.26
CA ALA A 9 -14.31 4.78 -5.36
C ALA A 9 -14.45 3.24 -5.50
N ASN A 10 -13.96 2.44 -4.55
CA ASN A 10 -13.89 0.97 -4.62
C ASN A 10 -15.20 0.27 -5.10
N ARG A 11 -15.06 -0.88 -5.79
CA ARG A 11 -16.16 -1.69 -6.35
C ARG A 11 -16.96 -2.43 -5.28
N GLN A 12 -18.25 -2.60 -5.54
CA GLN A 12 -19.05 -3.65 -4.92
C GLN A 12 -19.03 -4.93 -5.76
N THR A 13 -19.09 -6.06 -5.08
CA THR A 13 -19.22 -7.39 -5.69
C THR A 13 -20.53 -7.52 -6.46
N ALA A 14 -20.43 -8.04 -7.69
CA ALA A 14 -21.61 -8.40 -8.47
C ALA A 14 -22.21 -9.71 -7.91
N GLN A 15 -23.49 -9.66 -7.52
CA GLN A 15 -24.34 -10.86 -7.38
C GLN A 15 -24.94 -11.23 -8.76
N PRO A 16 -25.26 -12.51 -9.04
CA PRO A 16 -25.85 -12.90 -10.31
C PRO A 16 -27.28 -12.37 -10.46
N ASP A 17 -27.60 -11.93 -11.68
CA ASP A 17 -28.85 -11.33 -12.12
C ASP A 17 -30.13 -12.04 -11.64
N THR A 18 -31.02 -11.28 -10.99
CA THR A 18 -32.47 -11.47 -11.09
C THR A 18 -33.19 -10.11 -11.07
N THR A 19 -33.79 -9.77 -12.22
CA THR A 19 -35.00 -8.92 -12.44
C THR A 19 -35.15 -7.57 -11.73
N GLN A 20 -35.30 -6.53 -12.56
CA GLN A 20 -35.57 -5.13 -12.22
C GLN A 20 -36.69 -4.92 -11.17
N SER A 21 -36.35 -4.17 -10.13
CA SER A 21 -37.26 -3.41 -9.27
C SER A 21 -36.42 -2.30 -8.63
N ASP A 22 -36.88 -1.06 -8.71
CA ASP A 22 -36.39 0.16 -8.04
C ASP A 22 -35.35 -0.10 -6.93
N ALA A 23 -34.07 -0.20 -7.31
CA ALA A 23 -33.02 -0.60 -6.40
C ALA A 23 -32.22 0.64 -6.00
N THR A 24 -32.39 1.04 -4.75
CA THR A 24 -31.44 1.90 -4.03
C THR A 24 -30.04 1.43 -4.36
N GLN A 25 -29.22 2.31 -4.93
CA GLN A 25 -27.83 2.01 -5.29
C GLN A 25 -27.15 1.29 -4.13
N PRO A 26 -26.54 0.11 -4.36
CA PRO A 26 -25.95 -0.63 -3.26
C PRO A 26 -24.84 0.25 -2.65
N LYS A 27 -24.96 0.46 -1.34
CA LYS A 27 -24.09 1.31 -0.54
C LYS A 27 -22.81 0.53 -0.24
N VAL A 28 -21.62 1.08 -0.53
CA VAL A 28 -20.33 0.54 -0.10
C VAL A 28 -20.49 -0.02 1.31
N ALA A 29 -20.21 -1.31 1.50
CA ALA A 29 -20.38 -1.93 2.80
C ALA A 29 -19.55 -1.14 3.81
N ASP A 30 -20.23 -0.54 4.79
CA ASP A 30 -19.57 0.24 5.83
C ASP A 30 -18.90 -0.73 6.81
N THR A 31 -17.63 -1.02 6.54
CA THR A 31 -16.85 -1.96 7.35
C THR A 31 -16.50 -1.41 8.73
N SER A 32 -16.78 -0.14 9.03
CA SER A 32 -16.47 0.47 10.34
C SER A 32 -17.23 -0.19 11.49
N THR A 33 -18.39 -0.78 11.19
CA THR A 33 -19.26 -1.46 12.17
C THR A 33 -19.08 -2.98 12.21
N LEU A 34 -18.33 -3.54 11.26
CA LEU A 34 -18.15 -4.98 11.11
C LEU A 34 -17.02 -5.52 11.98
N THR A 35 -17.14 -6.79 12.37
CA THR A 35 -16.02 -7.55 12.93
C THR A 35 -15.05 -7.97 11.84
N TRP A 36 -13.82 -8.35 12.21
CA TRP A 36 -12.85 -8.86 11.24
C TRP A 36 -13.37 -10.12 10.52
N ASP A 37 -14.03 -11.02 11.25
CA ASP A 37 -14.60 -12.24 10.67
C ASP A 37 -15.72 -11.93 9.67
N ASP A 38 -16.57 -10.93 9.94
CA ASP A 38 -17.59 -10.47 9.00
C ASP A 38 -16.97 -9.87 7.74
N ILE A 39 -15.89 -9.10 7.88
CA ILE A 39 -15.13 -8.54 6.75
C ILE A 39 -14.57 -9.68 5.89
N LEU A 40 -13.95 -10.69 6.52
CA LEU A 40 -13.42 -11.86 5.80
C LEU A 40 -14.53 -12.63 5.07
N ALA A 41 -15.69 -12.81 5.69
CA ALA A 41 -16.83 -13.48 5.07
C ALA A 41 -17.33 -12.72 3.83
N GLN A 42 -17.43 -11.39 3.90
CA GLN A 42 -17.83 -10.55 2.77
C GLN A 42 -16.74 -10.45 1.68
N ALA A 43 -15.46 -10.55 2.05
CA ALA A 43 -14.35 -10.47 1.11
C ALA A 43 -14.27 -11.71 0.19
N LYS A 44 -14.80 -12.85 0.61
CA LYS A 44 -14.67 -14.11 -0.12
C LYS A 44 -15.28 -14.03 -1.51
N GLY A 45 -14.50 -14.41 -2.52
CA GLY A 45 -14.91 -14.37 -3.93
C GLY A 45 -14.76 -13.00 -4.59
N THR A 46 -14.33 -11.97 -3.86
CA THR A 46 -14.05 -10.65 -4.43
C THR A 46 -12.75 -10.64 -5.24
N THR A 47 -12.57 -9.57 -6.01
CA THR A 47 -11.29 -9.24 -6.65
C THR A 47 -10.86 -7.86 -6.17
N VAL A 48 -9.58 -7.72 -5.81
CA VAL A 48 -8.96 -6.44 -5.43
C VAL A 48 -8.04 -5.99 -6.56
N ASN A 49 -8.30 -4.81 -7.11
CA ASN A 49 -7.44 -4.14 -8.09
C ASN A 49 -6.40 -3.30 -7.35
N TRP A 50 -5.16 -3.77 -7.36
CA TRP A 50 -4.06 -3.13 -6.65
C TRP A 50 -3.09 -2.45 -7.61
N ALA A 51 -3.15 -1.12 -7.66
CA ALA A 51 -2.21 -0.31 -8.42
C ALA A 51 -0.83 -0.32 -7.76
N MET A 52 0.17 -0.86 -8.46
CA MET A 52 1.53 -1.04 -7.95
C MET A 52 2.58 -0.61 -8.97
N TRP A 53 3.60 0.12 -8.50
CA TRP A 53 4.74 0.50 -9.32
C TRP A 53 5.43 -0.72 -9.92
N GLY A 54 5.58 -0.72 -11.25
CA GLY A 54 6.04 -1.88 -12.01
C GLY A 54 7.55 -2.03 -12.14
N GLY A 55 8.37 -1.09 -11.68
CA GLY A 55 9.81 -1.07 -11.98
C GLY A 55 10.71 -2.06 -11.21
N SER A 56 10.15 -3.03 -10.49
CA SER A 56 10.90 -4.07 -9.78
C SER A 56 10.26 -5.44 -9.98
N ASP A 57 10.87 -6.29 -10.81
CA ASP A 57 10.40 -7.66 -11.07
C ASP A 57 10.25 -8.48 -9.79
N ASN A 58 11.22 -8.39 -8.88
CA ASN A 58 11.18 -9.12 -7.61
C ASN A 58 10.01 -8.66 -6.72
N THR A 59 9.74 -7.36 -6.67
CA THR A 59 8.61 -6.81 -5.90
C THR A 59 7.28 -7.22 -6.52
N ASN A 60 7.21 -7.18 -7.85
CA ASN A 60 6.02 -7.56 -8.61
C ASN A 60 5.71 -9.05 -8.46
N ALA A 61 6.72 -9.92 -8.60
CA ALA A 61 6.58 -11.37 -8.43
C ALA A 61 6.12 -11.74 -7.02
N TYR A 62 6.62 -11.04 -5.99
CA TYR A 62 6.13 -11.25 -4.62
C TYR A 62 4.63 -10.96 -4.50
N ALA A 63 4.13 -9.89 -5.12
CA ALA A 63 2.71 -9.57 -5.13
C ALA A 63 1.88 -10.57 -5.96
N ASP A 64 2.33 -10.86 -7.19
CA ASP A 64 1.61 -11.68 -8.16
C ASP A 64 1.57 -13.17 -7.81
N GLU A 65 2.60 -13.68 -7.15
CA GLU A 65 2.72 -15.09 -6.85
C GLU A 65 2.42 -15.36 -5.38
N TRP A 66 3.19 -14.75 -4.47
CA TRP A 66 3.07 -15.06 -3.06
C TRP A 66 1.83 -14.42 -2.44
N VAL A 67 1.66 -13.10 -2.53
CA VAL A 67 0.51 -12.40 -1.93
C VAL A 67 -0.79 -12.86 -2.57
N ALA A 68 -0.87 -12.91 -3.91
CA ALA A 68 -2.05 -13.42 -4.61
C ALA A 68 -2.37 -14.87 -4.22
N GLY A 69 -1.35 -15.74 -4.10
CA GLY A 69 -1.50 -17.11 -3.66
C GLY A 69 -2.04 -17.23 -2.23
N GLN A 70 -1.54 -16.42 -1.29
CA GLN A 70 -2.05 -16.38 0.09
C GLN A 70 -3.50 -15.87 0.13
N LEU A 71 -3.81 -14.77 -0.58
CA LEU A 71 -5.16 -14.22 -0.64
C LEU A 71 -6.17 -15.23 -1.20
N LYS A 72 -5.80 -15.92 -2.27
CA LYS A 72 -6.68 -16.89 -2.91
C LYS A 72 -6.91 -18.12 -2.03
N SER A 73 -5.84 -18.68 -1.46
CA SER A 73 -5.90 -19.92 -0.69
C SER A 73 -6.55 -19.74 0.69
N GLN A 74 -6.23 -18.66 1.40
CA GLN A 74 -6.72 -18.45 2.76
C GLN A 74 -8.07 -17.74 2.82
N TYR A 75 -8.32 -16.80 1.90
CA TYR A 75 -9.48 -15.89 1.99
C TYR A 75 -10.41 -15.97 0.77
N GLY A 76 -10.03 -16.71 -0.27
CA GLY A 76 -10.81 -16.77 -1.52
C GLY A 76 -10.88 -15.43 -2.27
N VAL A 77 -9.99 -14.48 -1.95
CA VAL A 77 -9.88 -13.18 -2.60
C VAL A 77 -8.94 -13.31 -3.81
N THR A 78 -9.33 -12.75 -4.95
CA THR A 78 -8.47 -12.69 -6.12
C THR A 78 -7.72 -11.35 -6.13
N LEU A 79 -6.40 -11.39 -6.27
CA LEU A 79 -5.62 -10.17 -6.44
C LEU A 79 -5.38 -9.91 -7.93
N ASN A 80 -5.76 -8.73 -8.40
CA ASN A 80 -5.43 -8.22 -9.72
C ASN A 80 -4.45 -7.05 -9.57
N ARG A 81 -3.15 -7.29 -9.75
CA ARG A 81 -2.15 -6.22 -9.73
C ARG A 81 -2.27 -5.40 -11.01
N VAL A 82 -2.47 -4.09 -10.86
CA VAL A 82 -2.51 -3.11 -11.95
C VAL A 82 -1.14 -2.44 -12.03
N PRO A 83 -0.28 -2.79 -13.00
CA PRO A 83 1.04 -2.19 -13.12
C PRO A 83 0.92 -0.71 -13.53
N ILE A 84 1.67 0.15 -12.87
CA ILE A 84 1.79 1.59 -13.18
C ILE A 84 3.26 1.99 -13.27
N ASN A 85 3.58 3.00 -14.08
CA ASN A 85 4.96 3.51 -14.17
C ASN A 85 5.30 4.44 -13.00
N ASP A 86 4.28 5.13 -12.47
CA ASP A 86 4.38 6.07 -11.36
C ASP A 86 3.05 6.06 -10.58
N THR A 87 3.12 6.14 -9.25
CA THR A 87 1.95 6.22 -8.37
C THR A 87 1.00 7.37 -8.74
N VAL A 88 1.51 8.47 -9.30
CA VAL A 88 0.67 9.59 -9.75
C VAL A 88 -0.35 9.19 -10.83
N GLU A 89 -0.06 8.16 -11.63
CA GLU A 89 -1.01 7.63 -12.63
C GLU A 89 -2.28 7.09 -11.95
N ALA A 90 -2.12 6.35 -10.84
CA ALA A 90 -3.22 5.84 -10.04
C ALA A 90 -4.01 6.98 -9.37
N VAL A 91 -3.31 7.98 -8.82
CA VAL A 91 -3.94 9.17 -8.22
C VAL A 91 -4.79 9.91 -9.24
N ASN A 92 -4.23 10.20 -10.42
CA ASN A 92 -4.94 10.91 -11.49
C ASN A 92 -6.15 10.13 -11.98
N LYS A 93 -6.07 8.80 -12.02
CA LYS A 93 -7.21 7.94 -12.38
C LYS A 93 -8.35 8.07 -11.36
N VAL A 94 -8.06 7.99 -10.07
CA VAL A 94 -9.05 8.18 -8.99
C VAL A 94 -9.64 9.59 -9.03
N VAL A 95 -8.82 10.62 -9.24
CA VAL A 95 -9.29 12.01 -9.40
C VAL A 95 -10.29 12.11 -10.56
N GLY A 96 -9.95 11.56 -11.72
CA GLY A 96 -10.80 11.59 -12.91
C GLY A 96 -12.14 10.88 -12.69
N GLU A 97 -12.11 9.69 -12.07
CA GLU A 97 -13.32 8.95 -11.71
C GLU A 97 -14.22 9.75 -10.77
N VAL A 98 -13.64 10.31 -9.70
CA VAL A 98 -14.37 11.10 -8.71
C VAL A 98 -14.97 12.37 -9.32
N GLN A 99 -14.24 13.05 -10.20
CA GLN A 99 -14.71 14.23 -10.92
C GLN A 99 -15.82 13.90 -11.93
N ALA A 100 -15.81 12.70 -12.51
CA ALA A 100 -16.89 12.17 -13.33
C ALA A 100 -18.12 11.72 -12.52
N GLY A 101 -18.11 11.90 -11.19
CA GLY A 101 -19.21 11.54 -10.31
C GLY A 101 -19.19 10.07 -9.87
N LEU A 102 -18.15 9.31 -10.21
CA LEU A 102 -18.00 7.92 -9.80
C LEU A 102 -17.52 7.86 -8.35
N LYS A 103 -18.44 7.51 -7.45
CA LYS A 103 -18.18 7.37 -6.00
C LYS A 103 -18.07 5.92 -5.55
N THR A 104 -18.46 4.98 -6.41
CA THR A 104 -18.39 3.53 -6.22
C THR A 104 -18.13 2.90 -7.57
N GLY A 105 -17.55 1.70 -7.59
CA GLY A 105 -17.35 0.99 -8.87
C GLY A 105 -16.17 1.48 -9.71
N GLY A 106 -15.29 2.30 -9.12
CA GLY A 106 -14.00 2.72 -9.67
C GLY A 106 -13.08 1.55 -10.01
N SER A 107 -12.01 1.87 -10.72
CA SER A 107 -11.12 0.85 -11.30
C SER A 107 -9.92 0.47 -10.43
N ILE A 108 -9.66 1.24 -9.38
CA ILE A 108 -8.55 1.02 -8.44
C ILE A 108 -9.15 0.90 -7.05
N ASP A 109 -8.86 -0.21 -6.37
CA ASP A 109 -9.33 -0.45 -5.01
C ASP A 109 -8.21 -0.10 -4.02
N LEU A 110 -6.98 -0.49 -4.36
CA LEU A 110 -5.79 -0.37 -3.51
C LEU A 110 -4.64 0.30 -4.28
N ILE A 111 -3.84 1.13 -3.61
CA ILE A 111 -2.68 1.81 -4.19
C ILE A 111 -1.46 1.53 -3.34
N TRP A 112 -0.39 1.00 -3.91
CA TRP A 112 0.93 1.11 -3.32
C TRP A 112 1.42 2.56 -3.48
N ILE A 113 1.40 3.27 -2.36
CA ILE A 113 1.49 4.73 -2.30
C ILE A 113 2.74 5.17 -1.54
N ASN A 114 3.20 6.37 -1.87
CA ASN A 114 4.26 7.09 -1.19
C ASN A 114 3.73 8.43 -0.64
N GLY A 115 4.47 9.03 0.29
CA GLY A 115 3.97 10.14 1.09
C GLY A 115 3.50 11.38 0.31
N GLU A 116 4.09 11.69 -0.86
CA GLU A 116 3.61 12.80 -1.67
C GLU A 116 2.28 12.55 -2.36
N ASN A 117 2.04 11.32 -2.82
CA ASN A 117 0.76 10.92 -3.40
C ASN A 117 -0.30 10.72 -2.31
N PHE A 118 0.08 10.18 -1.14
CA PHE A 118 -0.81 10.07 0.02
C PHE A 118 -1.31 11.45 0.45
N ARG A 119 -0.41 12.41 0.63
CA ARG A 119 -0.77 13.80 0.95
C ARG A 119 -1.74 14.39 -0.07
N THR A 120 -1.48 14.19 -1.36
CA THR A 120 -2.36 14.67 -2.43
C THR A 120 -3.76 14.06 -2.32
N MET A 121 -3.85 12.74 -2.17
CA MET A 121 -5.14 12.05 -2.03
C MET A 121 -5.88 12.44 -0.76
N LYS A 122 -5.17 12.61 0.36
CA LYS A 122 -5.75 13.03 1.64
C LYS A 122 -6.32 14.44 1.58
N GLN A 123 -5.58 15.40 1.02
CA GLN A 123 -6.06 16.78 0.83
C GLN A 123 -7.26 16.85 -0.12
N GLY A 124 -7.33 15.93 -1.09
CA GLY A 124 -8.45 15.83 -2.03
C GLY A 124 -9.66 15.04 -1.52
N ASN A 125 -9.65 14.52 -0.29
CA ASN A 125 -10.68 13.59 0.22
C ASN A 125 -10.93 12.39 -0.72
N LEU A 126 -9.85 11.82 -1.26
CA LEU A 126 -9.88 10.72 -2.25
C LEU A 126 -9.62 9.33 -1.63
N LEU A 127 -9.36 9.29 -0.32
CA LEU A 127 -9.03 8.08 0.41
C LEU A 127 -10.27 7.49 1.06
N TYR A 128 -10.39 6.16 0.99
CA TYR A 128 -11.30 5.42 1.85
C TYR A 128 -10.67 5.27 3.24
N GLY A 129 -11.50 5.39 4.29
CA GLY A 129 -11.07 5.19 5.66
C GLY A 129 -11.68 6.19 6.63
N PRO A 130 -11.15 6.28 7.86
CA PRO A 130 -10.00 5.51 8.36
C PRO A 130 -10.28 4.00 8.46
N PHE A 131 -9.25 3.15 8.33
CA PHE A 131 -9.40 1.69 8.33
C PHE A 131 -8.33 0.91 9.11
N THR A 132 -7.23 1.56 9.52
CA THR A 132 -6.11 0.84 10.15
C THR A 132 -6.45 0.21 11.50
N ASP A 133 -7.43 0.75 12.22
CA ASP A 133 -7.93 0.22 13.49
C ASP A 133 -8.57 -1.17 13.35
N LYS A 134 -9.04 -1.50 12.14
CA LYS A 134 -9.64 -2.80 11.81
C LYS A 134 -8.62 -3.85 11.41
N LEU A 135 -7.37 -3.48 11.15
CA LEU A 135 -6.35 -4.40 10.66
C LEU A 135 -5.69 -5.14 11.83
N PRO A 136 -5.85 -6.47 11.95
CA PRO A 136 -5.17 -7.22 13.01
C PRO A 136 -3.64 -7.10 12.95
N ALA A 137 -3.10 -6.91 11.75
CA ALA A 137 -1.68 -6.73 11.51
C ALA A 137 -1.11 -5.47 12.18
N MET A 138 -1.93 -4.45 12.47
CA MET A 138 -1.45 -3.23 13.13
C MET A 138 -0.98 -3.48 14.57
N ALA A 139 -1.43 -4.57 15.20
CA ALA A 139 -0.93 -4.99 16.52
C ALA A 139 0.56 -5.39 16.50
N ALA A 140 1.14 -5.68 15.33
CA ALA A 140 2.56 -6.00 15.18
C ALA A 140 3.47 -4.75 15.05
N TYR A 141 2.88 -3.55 14.92
CA TYR A 141 3.62 -2.31 14.75
C TYR A 141 3.77 -1.54 16.07
N ASN A 142 4.92 -0.90 16.24
CA ASN A 142 5.10 0.08 17.30
C ASN A 142 4.36 1.38 16.94
N LEU A 143 3.18 1.58 17.52
CA LEU A 143 2.34 2.76 17.29
C LEU A 143 2.87 4.03 17.99
N GLU A 144 3.97 3.95 18.75
CA GLU A 144 4.67 5.15 19.24
C GLU A 144 5.72 5.65 18.24
N ASN A 145 6.05 4.86 17.22
CA ASN A 145 7.05 5.22 16.21
C ASN A 145 6.45 6.20 15.19
N PRO A 146 6.95 7.44 15.08
CA PRO A 146 6.45 8.40 14.09
C PRO A 146 6.60 7.92 12.64
N ALA A 147 7.58 7.04 12.36
CA ALA A 147 7.76 6.46 11.03
C ALA A 147 6.65 5.46 10.64
N VAL A 148 5.82 5.03 11.59
CA VAL A 148 4.64 4.17 11.36
C VAL A 148 3.37 5.01 11.23
N LEU A 149 3.24 6.07 12.04
CA LEU A 149 2.03 6.89 12.11
C LEU A 149 2.07 8.16 11.24
N SER A 150 3.14 8.37 10.49
CA SER A 150 3.28 9.48 9.57
C SER A 150 4.04 9.07 8.32
N ASP A 151 3.62 9.59 7.17
CA ASP A 151 4.38 9.51 5.94
C ASP A 151 4.72 10.92 5.42
N PHE A 152 6.01 11.13 5.11
CA PHE A 152 6.58 12.44 4.72
C PHE A 152 6.20 13.60 5.67
N GLY A 153 6.08 13.31 6.98
CA GLY A 153 5.74 14.29 8.01
C GLY A 153 4.25 14.64 8.11
N LEU A 154 3.38 14.00 7.32
CA LEU A 154 1.93 14.09 7.44
C LEU A 154 1.41 12.92 8.30
N PRO A 155 0.60 13.16 9.35
CA PRO A 155 -0.05 12.07 10.08
C PRO A 155 -0.92 11.21 9.16
N ILE A 156 -0.91 9.89 9.33
CA ILE A 156 -1.72 9.00 8.49
C ILE A 156 -3.21 9.05 8.87
N ASP A 157 -3.52 9.34 10.14
CA ASP A 157 -4.88 9.35 10.72
C ASP A 157 -5.73 8.13 10.35
N GLY A 158 -5.08 6.98 10.14
CA GLY A 158 -5.70 5.71 9.79
C GLY A 158 -6.14 5.54 8.33
N TYR A 159 -5.74 6.44 7.42
CA TYR A 159 -6.06 6.36 5.98
C TYR A 159 -5.00 5.63 5.13
N GLU A 160 -3.93 5.15 5.76
CA GLU A 160 -2.81 4.51 5.11
C GLU A 160 -2.22 3.46 6.04
N ALA A 161 -1.89 2.28 5.52
CA ALA A 161 -1.29 1.19 6.28
C ALA A 161 0.16 0.95 5.82
N PRO A 162 1.10 0.69 6.74
CA PRO A 162 2.46 0.29 6.35
C PRO A 162 2.46 -1.00 5.51
N TYR A 163 3.27 -1.04 4.46
CA TYR A 163 3.41 -2.24 3.62
C TYR A 163 4.88 -2.67 3.50
N THR A 164 5.76 -1.76 3.10
CA THR A 164 7.21 -1.99 3.00
C THR A 164 8.01 -0.84 3.61
N GLY A 165 9.19 -1.14 4.14
CA GLY A 165 10.13 -0.16 4.65
C GLY A 165 11.32 0.04 3.71
N SER A 166 11.87 1.25 3.70
CA SER A 166 13.17 1.53 3.08
C SER A 166 14.17 1.83 4.19
N TYR A 167 15.28 1.11 4.20
CA TYR A 167 16.32 1.23 5.21
C TYR A 167 17.66 1.48 4.54
N TYR A 168 18.45 2.40 5.08
CA TYR A 168 19.85 2.51 4.71
C TYR A 168 20.63 1.40 5.41
N LEU A 169 21.19 0.51 4.61
CA LEU A 169 22.00 -0.61 5.09
C LEU A 169 23.45 -0.37 4.71
N MET A 170 24.36 -0.54 5.68
CA MET A 170 25.80 -0.59 5.40
C MET A 170 26.21 -2.05 5.22
N VAL A 171 26.37 -2.47 3.97
CA VAL A 171 26.81 -3.82 3.62
C VAL A 171 28.31 -3.81 3.39
N ARG A 172 29.02 -4.83 3.90
CA ARG A 172 30.47 -5.00 3.72
C ARG A 172 30.83 -6.40 3.26
N ASP A 173 31.95 -6.51 2.58
CA ASP A 173 32.66 -7.77 2.38
C ASP A 173 33.53 -8.03 3.62
N THR A 174 33.15 -9.03 4.43
CA THR A 174 33.82 -9.33 5.71
C THR A 174 35.25 -9.84 5.53
N ALA A 175 35.60 -10.36 4.35
CA ALA A 175 36.97 -10.76 4.03
C ALA A 175 37.89 -9.56 3.72
N LYS A 176 37.31 -8.40 3.38
CA LYS A 176 38.05 -7.19 2.99
C LYS A 176 38.04 -6.11 4.06
N VAL A 177 36.96 -6.01 4.83
CA VAL A 177 36.78 -4.98 5.86
C VAL A 177 36.36 -5.69 7.12
N ALA A 178 37.25 -5.86 8.09
CA ALA A 178 36.92 -6.56 9.35
C ALA A 178 35.96 -5.75 10.23
N GLU A 179 36.19 -4.45 10.35
CA GLU A 179 35.39 -3.53 11.16
C GLU A 179 34.90 -2.36 10.28
N PRO A 180 33.59 -2.28 9.95
CA PRO A 180 33.06 -1.20 9.15
C PRO A 180 32.97 0.11 9.96
N PRO A 181 33.00 1.28 9.30
CA PRO A 181 32.82 2.55 9.99
C PRO A 181 31.47 2.65 10.71
N ALA A 182 31.48 2.96 12.01
CA ALA A 182 30.27 2.97 12.84
C ALA A 182 29.42 4.25 12.75
N ASN A 183 29.91 5.29 12.07
CA ASN A 183 29.19 6.57 11.90
C ASN A 183 29.69 7.32 10.66
N PHE A 184 28.96 8.37 10.27
CA PHE A 184 29.27 9.14 9.05
C PHE A 184 30.66 9.79 9.05
N LYS A 185 31.15 10.25 10.21
CA LYS A 185 32.50 10.84 10.32
C LYS A 185 33.59 9.79 10.09
N ALA A 186 33.42 8.61 10.69
CA ALA A 186 34.31 7.47 10.48
C ALA A 186 34.22 6.99 9.02
N LEU A 187 33.03 6.95 8.43
CA LEU A 187 32.82 6.55 7.03
C LEU A 187 33.57 7.46 6.07
N LEU A 188 33.47 8.78 6.25
CA LEU A 188 34.18 9.75 5.43
C LEU A 188 35.70 9.58 5.55
N THR A 189 36.20 9.38 6.77
CA THR A 189 37.63 9.16 7.02
C THR A 189 38.11 7.89 6.32
N TRP A 190 37.35 6.80 6.47
CA TRP A 190 37.66 5.51 5.86
C TRP A 190 37.64 5.58 4.34
N ALA A 191 36.64 6.23 3.74
CA ALA A 191 36.51 6.37 2.30
C ALA A 191 37.66 7.18 1.68
N LYS A 192 38.12 8.25 2.36
CA LYS A 192 39.31 9.01 1.94
C LYS A 192 40.59 8.18 1.97
N ALA A 193 40.74 7.32 2.99
CA ALA A 193 41.89 6.45 3.12
C ALA A 193 41.84 5.24 2.15
N ASN A 194 40.67 4.87 1.66
CA ASN A 194 40.44 3.69 0.81
C ASN A 194 39.74 4.09 -0.51
N PRO A 195 40.41 4.82 -1.42
CA PRO A 195 39.80 5.30 -2.65
C PRO A 195 39.27 4.13 -3.50
N GLY A 196 38.04 4.26 -4.00
CA GLY A 196 37.37 3.24 -4.81
C GLY A 196 36.84 2.02 -4.03
N ARG A 197 36.88 2.03 -2.69
CA ARG A 197 36.38 0.92 -1.85
C ARG A 197 35.02 1.19 -1.20
N PHE A 198 34.47 2.40 -1.38
CA PHE A 198 33.11 2.76 -0.95
C PHE A 198 32.26 3.12 -2.16
N THR A 199 31.01 2.65 -2.16
CA THR A 199 29.98 3.02 -3.13
C THR A 199 28.63 3.08 -2.43
N TYR A 200 27.68 3.78 -3.04
CA TYR A 200 26.27 3.80 -2.64
C TYR A 200 25.42 3.59 -3.88
N VAL A 201 24.28 2.91 -3.71
CA VAL A 201 23.28 2.66 -4.74
C VAL A 201 21.91 3.03 -4.22
#